data_AF-A0A6C0QTV7-F1
#
_entry.id   AF-A0A6C0QTV7-F1
#
_cell.length_a   1.000
_cell.length_b   1.000
_cell.length_c   1.000
_cell.angle_alpha   90.00
_cell.angle_beta   90.00
_cell.angle_gamma   90.00
#
_symmetry.space_group_name_H-M   'P 1'
#
loop_
_entity.id
_entity.type
_entity.pdbx_description
1 polymer ?
#
loop_
_entity_poly.entity_id
_entity_poly.type
_entity_poly.pdbx_seq_one_letter_code
_entity_poly.pdbx_strand_id
1 'polypeptide(L)'
;MCKVFFRNMSQRKRVSEKLKVIKRMPPSYHTLPGQKFDIKKSEVIRWLIDQPEILNHLWDRLKFSGYVEYDPETRLWTGIDYADTCPHGDGWDDCPDCRH
;
A
#
# COMPACT_ATOMS: atom_id res chain seq x y z
N MET A 1 -20.56 45.12 -16.74
CA MET A 1 -20.82 44.02 -15.78
C MET A 1 -19.58 43.14 -15.69
N CYS A 2 -18.79 43.24 -14.62
CA CYS A 2 -17.66 42.33 -14.38
C CYS A 2 -18.17 41.06 -13.71
N LYS A 3 -18.05 39.91 -14.38
CA LYS A 3 -18.27 38.60 -13.78
C LYS A 3 -17.06 38.25 -12.92
N VAL A 4 -17.19 38.41 -11.60
CA VAL A 4 -16.23 37.92 -10.64
C VAL A 4 -16.30 36.39 -10.68
N PHE A 5 -15.28 35.75 -11.26
CA PHE A 5 -15.08 34.31 -11.15
C PHE A 5 -14.61 34.01 -9.73
N PHE A 6 -15.53 33.55 -8.87
CA PHE A 6 -15.18 32.86 -7.63
C PHE A 6 -14.47 31.55 -8.00
N ARG A 7 -13.14 31.58 -8.02
CA ARG A 7 -12.32 30.37 -8.09
C ARG A 7 -12.40 29.71 -6.71
N ASN A 8 -13.31 28.74 -6.56
CA ASN A 8 -13.41 27.92 -5.36
C ASN A 8 -12.05 27.29 -5.07
N MET A 9 -11.48 27.67 -3.92
CA MET A 9 -10.26 27.10 -3.40
C MET A 9 -10.48 25.61 -3.18
N SER A 10 -9.76 24.82 -3.99
CA SER A 10 -9.63 23.37 -3.88
C SER A 10 -9.60 22.94 -2.41
N GLN A 11 -10.56 22.10 -2.01
CA GLN A 11 -10.56 21.39 -0.73
C GLN A 11 -9.23 20.63 -0.63
N ARG A 12 -8.19 21.24 -0.04
CA ARG A 12 -6.93 20.56 0.23
C ARG A 12 -7.28 19.41 1.17
N LYS A 13 -7.34 18.18 0.63
CA LYS A 13 -7.43 16.97 1.45
C LYS A 13 -6.41 17.11 2.57
N ARG A 14 -6.85 17.04 3.83
CA ARG A 14 -5.96 17.04 4.99
C ARG A 14 -5.01 15.85 4.82
N VAL A 15 -3.80 16.12 4.37
CA VAL A 15 -2.74 15.12 4.30
C VAL A 15 -2.41 14.72 5.73
N SER A 16 -2.42 13.42 6.04
CA SER A 16 -2.09 12.95 7.38
C SER A 16 -0.70 13.45 7.80
N GLU A 17 -0.56 13.81 9.07
CA GLU A 17 0.72 14.30 9.62
C GLU A 17 1.86 13.30 9.37
N LYS A 18 1.57 11.99 9.41
CA LYS A 18 2.49 10.90 9.10
C LYS A 18 3.11 10.99 7.70
N LEU A 19 2.41 11.58 6.72
CA LEU A 19 2.91 11.72 5.35
C LEU A 19 3.81 12.95 5.15
N LYS A 20 3.95 13.84 6.15
CA LYS A 20 4.83 15.01 6.04
C LYS A 20 6.31 14.63 5.90
N VAL A 21 6.71 13.44 6.34
CA VAL A 21 8.08 12.91 6.17
C VAL A 21 8.52 12.90 4.70
N ILE A 22 7.58 12.71 3.77
CA ILE A 22 7.83 12.69 2.32
C ILE A 22 8.47 14.00 1.82
N LYS A 23 8.24 15.12 2.51
CA LYS A 23 8.89 16.41 2.17
C LYS A 23 10.41 16.37 2.27
N ARG A 24 10.98 15.41 3.02
CA ARG A 24 12.42 15.22 3.20
C ARG A 24 13.02 14.20 2.24
N MET A 25 12.23 13.67 1.31
CA MET A 25 12.70 12.69 0.34
C MET A 25 13.82 13.28 -0.52
N PRO A 26 14.99 12.61 -0.63
CA PRO A 26 16.04 13.04 -1.53
C PRO A 26 15.59 12.88 -2.98
N PRO A 27 16.20 13.61 -3.94
CA PRO A 27 16.00 13.32 -5.37
C PRO A 27 16.25 11.84 -5.64
N SER A 28 15.23 11.14 -6.14
CA SER A 28 15.23 9.69 -6.30
C SER A 28 14.49 9.32 -7.58
N TYR A 29 14.93 8.26 -8.27
CA TYR A 29 14.27 7.80 -9.48
C TYR A 29 13.05 6.93 -9.17
N HIS A 30 11.90 7.28 -9.74
CA HIS A 30 10.75 6.37 -9.75
C HIS A 30 10.91 5.28 -10.81
N THR A 31 11.44 5.66 -11.98
CA THR A 31 11.90 4.78 -13.06
C THR A 31 13.35 5.13 -13.36
N LEU A 32 14.24 4.14 -13.36
CA LEU A 32 15.65 4.37 -13.67
C LEU A 32 15.81 4.83 -15.13
N PRO A 33 16.69 5.82 -15.40
CA PRO A 33 16.95 6.28 -16.76
C PRO A 33 17.36 5.13 -17.68
N GLY A 34 16.74 5.03 -18.85
CA GLY A 34 17.05 4.01 -19.85
C GLY A 34 16.56 2.59 -19.53
N GLN A 35 15.79 2.39 -18.45
CA GLN A 35 15.22 1.09 -18.09
C GLN A 35 13.68 1.12 -18.18
N LYS A 36 13.08 -0.05 -18.38
CA LYS A 36 11.63 -0.23 -18.19
C LYS A 36 11.29 -0.09 -16.70
N PHE A 37 10.11 0.43 -16.41
CA PHE A 37 9.62 0.56 -15.05
C PHE A 37 9.55 -0.80 -14.34
N ASP A 38 10.09 -0.84 -13.12
CA ASP A 38 10.03 -1.97 -12.20
C ASP A 38 9.89 -1.41 -10.78
N ILE A 39 8.74 -1.68 -10.14
CA ILE A 39 8.42 -1.18 -8.81
C ILE A 39 9.47 -1.59 -7.77
N LYS A 40 10.08 -2.77 -7.94
CA LYS A 40 11.10 -3.31 -7.01
C LYS A 40 12.44 -2.58 -7.14
N LYS A 41 12.69 -1.92 -8.28
CA LYS A 41 13.90 -1.13 -8.54
C LYS A 41 13.71 0.36 -8.27
N SER A 42 12.49 0.79 -7.92
CA SER A 42 12.16 2.19 -7.72
C SER A 42 12.84 2.71 -6.44
N GLU A 43 13.76 3.65 -6.58
CA GLU A 43 14.45 4.29 -5.45
C GLU A 43 13.46 5.06 -4.58
N VAL A 44 12.45 5.67 -5.21
CA VAL A 44 11.35 6.35 -4.51
C VAL A 44 10.61 5.38 -3.59
N ILE A 45 10.21 4.21 -4.10
CA ILE A 45 9.47 3.22 -3.30
C ILE A 45 10.34 2.68 -2.18
N ARG A 46 11.61 2.36 -2.49
CA ARG A 46 12.58 1.91 -1.49
C ARG A 46 12.74 2.92 -0.35
N TRP A 47 12.90 4.20 -0.67
CA TRP A 47 13.00 5.24 0.36
C TRP A 47 11.71 5.36 1.17
N LEU A 48 10.54 5.27 0.52
CA LEU A 48 9.24 5.37 1.19
C LEU A 48 9.00 4.23 2.19
N ILE A 49 9.34 2.98 1.82
CA ILE A 49 9.15 1.83 2.71
C ILE A 49 10.18 1.81 3.85
N ASP A 50 11.30 2.53 3.76
CA ASP A 50 12.24 2.70 4.86
C ASP A 50 11.73 3.68 5.94
N GLN A 51 10.72 4.51 5.64
CA GLN A 51 10.19 5.47 6.60
C GLN A 51 9.14 4.83 7.53
N PRO A 52 9.36 4.78 8.86
CA PRO A 52 8.43 4.13 9.79
C PRO A 52 7.05 4.79 9.82
N GLU A 53 6.94 6.11 9.61
CA GLU A 53 5.66 6.82 9.56
C GLU A 53 4.82 6.41 8.35
N ILE A 54 5.49 6.13 7.23
CA ILE A 54 4.84 5.66 6.00
C ILE A 54 4.38 4.22 6.18
N LEU A 55 5.23 3.35 6.73
CA LEU A 55 4.85 1.96 7.03
C LEU A 55 3.67 1.89 8.00
N ASN A 56 3.67 2.69 9.06
CA ASN A 56 2.54 2.76 9.99
C ASN A 56 1.26 3.24 9.30
N HIS A 57 1.36 4.28 8.46
CA HIS A 57 0.21 4.79 7.72
C HIS A 57 -0.30 3.80 6.65
N LEU A 58 0.58 3.00 6.06
CA LEU A 58 0.22 1.91 5.16
C LEU A 58 -0.50 0.80 5.92
N TRP A 59 0.07 0.36 7.04
CA TRP A 59 -0.51 -0.67 7.88
C TRP A 59 -1.88 -0.28 8.43
N ASP A 60 -2.04 0.95 8.93
CA ASP A 60 -3.33 1.47 9.38
C ASP A 60 -4.38 1.34 8.26
N ARG A 61 -4.01 1.71 7.02
CA ARG A 61 -4.93 1.59 5.87
C ARG A 61 -5.27 0.14 5.52
N LEU A 62 -4.31 -0.78 5.59
CA LEU A 62 -4.53 -2.20 5.31
C LEU A 62 -5.40 -2.86 6.38
N LYS A 63 -5.12 -2.58 7.66
CA LYS A 63 -5.89 -3.08 8.80
C LYS A 63 -7.38 -2.70 8.72
N PHE A 64 -7.70 -1.50 8.23
CA PHE A 64 -9.08 -1.04 8.07
C PHE A 64 -9.69 -1.36 6.69
N SER A 65 -8.97 -2.03 5.79
CA SER A 65 -9.45 -2.33 4.45
C SER A 65 -10.50 -3.45 4.40
N GLY A 66 -10.57 -4.29 5.44
CA GLY A 66 -11.37 -5.51 5.44
C GLY A 66 -10.71 -6.70 4.72
N TYR A 67 -9.51 -6.53 4.14
CA TYR A 67 -8.80 -7.61 3.43
C TYR A 67 -7.92 -8.48 4.32
N VAL A 68 -7.74 -8.09 5.58
CA VAL A 68 -6.99 -8.86 6.57
C VAL A 68 -7.79 -9.00 7.85
N GLU A 69 -7.68 -10.15 8.48
CA GLU A 69 -8.28 -10.46 9.77
C GLU A 69 -7.19 -10.76 10.82
N TYR A 70 -7.53 -10.49 12.07
CA TYR A 70 -6.66 -10.77 13.21
C TYR A 70 -7.20 -11.96 13.98
N ASP A 71 -6.38 -13.00 14.11
CA ASP A 71 -6.68 -14.16 14.94
C ASP A 71 -6.15 -13.91 16.37
N PRO A 72 -7.02 -13.83 17.40
CA PRO A 72 -6.60 -13.60 18.78
C PRO A 72 -5.88 -14.79 19.42
N GLU A 73 -6.09 -16.02 18.93
CA GLU A 73 -5.46 -17.23 19.46
C GLU A 73 -4.00 -17.31 19.00
N THR A 74 -3.77 -17.20 17.69
CA THR A 74 -2.41 -17.26 17.12
C THR A 74 -1.68 -15.92 17.17
N ARG A 75 -2.41 -14.81 17.34
CA ARG A 75 -1.92 -13.42 17.28
C ARG A 75 -1.37 -13.03 15.90
N LEU A 76 -1.82 -13.72 14.86
CA LEU A 76 -1.41 -13.48 13.48
C LEU A 76 -2.43 -12.63 12.73
N TRP A 77 -1.96 -11.97 11.69
CA TRP A 77 -2.79 -11.30 10.70
C TRP A 77 -2.81 -12.13 9.43
N THR A 78 -3.99 -12.47 8.95
CA THR A 78 -4.18 -13.35 7.79
C THR A 78 -5.02 -12.62 6.74
N GLY A 79 -4.72 -12.85 5.45
CA GLY A 79 -5.60 -12.36 4.39
C GLY A 79 -6.91 -13.13 4.40
N ILE A 80 -8.05 -12.44 4.22
CA ILE A 80 -9.37 -13.10 4.31
C ILE A 80 -9.54 -14.27 3.34
N ASP A 81 -8.89 -14.21 2.17
CA ASP A 81 -8.95 -15.25 1.13
C ASP A 81 -7.80 -16.27 1.25
N TYR A 82 -6.94 -16.17 2.27
CA TYR A 82 -5.78 -17.07 2.40
C TYR A 82 -6.20 -18.52 2.65
N ALA A 83 -7.27 -18.73 3.42
CA ALA A 83 -7.83 -20.05 3.67
C ALA A 83 -8.53 -20.64 2.44
N ASP A 84 -8.91 -19.82 1.45
CA ASP A 84 -9.59 -20.24 0.22
C ASP A 84 -8.63 -20.37 -0.97
N THR A 85 -7.37 -19.97 -0.80
CA THR A 85 -6.34 -20.06 -1.84
C THR A 85 -5.29 -21.11 -1.45
N CYS A 86 -5.13 -22.16 -2.27
CA CYS A 86 -3.96 -23.03 -2.11
C CYS A 86 -2.70 -22.17 -2.37
N PRO A 87 -1.61 -22.30 -1.59
CA PRO A 87 -0.35 -21.60 -1.85
C PRO A 87 0.22 -21.81 -3.27
N HIS A 88 -0.25 -22.84 -3.97
CA HIS A 88 0.10 -23.19 -5.33
C HIS A 88 -0.75 -22.51 -6.41
N GLY A 89 -1.76 -21.72 -6.03
CA GLY A 89 -2.59 -20.94 -6.97
C GLY A 89 -3.80 -21.69 -7.52
N ASP A 90 -4.02 -22.93 -7.11
CA ASP A 90 -5.19 -23.75 -7.44
C ASP A 90 -6.25 -23.68 -6.34
N GLY A 91 -7.50 -24.03 -6.66
CA GLY A 91 -8.54 -24.25 -5.65
C GLY A 91 -8.18 -25.44 -4.76
N TRP A 92 -8.54 -25.39 -3.48
CA TRP A 92 -8.21 -26.45 -2.51
C TRP A 92 -8.67 -27.85 -2.95
N ASP A 93 -9.75 -27.95 -3.72
CA ASP A 93 -10.29 -29.22 -4.22
C ASP A 93 -9.38 -29.92 -5.25
N ASP A 94 -8.49 -29.18 -5.93
CA ASP A 94 -7.64 -29.68 -7.02
C ASP A 94 -6.13 -29.66 -6.71
N CYS A 95 -5.72 -29.22 -5.52
CA CYS A 95 -4.30 -29.03 -5.18
C CYS A 95 -3.60 -30.37 -4.84
N PRO A 96 -2.73 -30.94 -5.72
CA PRO A 96 -2.18 -32.28 -5.54
C PRO A 96 -1.23 -32.42 -4.35
N ASP A 97 -0.67 -31.30 -3.87
CA ASP A 97 0.25 -31.25 -2.73
C ASP A 97 -0.46 -31.09 -1.37
N CYS A 98 -1.72 -30.61 -1.35
CA CYS A 98 -2.45 -30.27 -0.13
C CYS A 98 -3.63 -31.20 0.17
N ARG A 99 -3.94 -32.14 -0.73
CA ARG A 99 -5.01 -33.13 -0.56
C ARG A 99 -4.67 -34.11 0.56
N HIS A 100 -5.47 -34.11 1.63
CA HIS A 100 -5.57 -35.26 2.55
C HIS A 100 -6.65 -36.22 2.04
#